data_AF-A0A815A332-F1
#
_entry.id   AF-A0A815A332-F1
#
_cell.length_a   1.000
_cell.length_b   1.000
_cell.length_c   1.000
_cell.angle_alpha   90.00
_cell.angle_beta   90.00
_cell.angle_gamma   90.00
#
_symmetry.space_group_name_H-M   'P 1'
#
loop_
_entity.id
_entity.type
_entity.pdbx_description
1 polymer ?
#
loop_
_entity_poly.entity_id
_entity_poly.type
_entity_poly.pdbx_seq_one_letter_code
_entity_poly.pdbx_strand_id
1 'polypeptide(L)'
;MNNLPRSNNALEGWHKAFANRVSINHPTISKLTDKIRQVQSKFEVDIEQVRQGHEPKPKKASYRKLDERIKRVVQTYGDNDLAQYLSGLAANIHL
;
A
#
# COMPACT_ATOMS: atom_id res chain seq x y z
N MET A 1 -13.38 -2.41 10.69
CA MET A 1 -12.27 -2.24 9.71
C MET A 1 -11.53 -3.56 9.57
N ASN A 2 -11.57 -4.18 8.39
CA ASN A 2 -11.03 -5.53 8.12
C ASN A 2 -9.50 -5.55 7.93
N ASN A 3 -8.76 -4.64 8.60
CA ASN A 3 -7.32 -4.42 8.46
C ASN A 3 -6.82 -4.26 7.00
N LEU A 4 -7.70 -3.82 6.09
CA LEU A 4 -7.35 -3.53 4.70
C LEU A 4 -6.69 -2.15 4.58
N PRO A 5 -5.82 -1.94 3.57
CA PRO A 5 -5.32 -0.61 3.23
C PRO A 5 -6.45 0.38 2.98
N ARG A 6 -6.30 1.62 3.48
CA ARG A 6 -7.29 2.71 3.28
C ARG A 6 -7.34 3.23 1.85
N SER A 7 -6.27 3.04 1.09
CA SER A 7 -6.13 3.49 -0.29
C SER A 7 -5.38 2.45 -1.13
N ASN A 8 -5.38 2.67 -2.43
CA ASN A 8 -4.69 1.89 -3.46
C ASN A 8 -3.19 2.26 -3.60
N ASN A 9 -2.59 3.02 -2.67
CA ASN A 9 -1.19 3.50 -2.78
C ASN A 9 -0.18 2.38 -3.06
N ALA A 10 -0.42 1.16 -2.55
CA ALA A 10 0.43 0.01 -2.84
C ALA A 10 0.38 -0.40 -4.32
N LEU A 11 -0.81 -0.40 -4.92
CA LEU A 11 -1.02 -0.67 -6.34
C LEU A 11 -0.44 0.45 -7.21
N GLU A 12 -0.63 1.71 -6.83
CA GLU A 12 -0.06 2.86 -7.53
C GLU A 12 1.47 2.85 -7.48
N GLY A 13 2.04 2.55 -6.31
CA GLY A 13 3.47 2.39 -6.13
C GLY A 13 4.03 1.25 -6.99
N TRP A 14 3.30 0.13 -7.07
CA TRP A 14 3.65 -0.97 -7.96
C TRP A 14 3.60 -0.57 -9.43
N HIS A 15 2.50 0.03 -9.90
CA HIS A 15 2.36 0.53 -11.28
C HIS A 15 3.48 1.51 -11.64
N LYS A 16 3.81 2.46 -10.75
CA LYS A 16 4.89 3.41 -10.97
C LYS A 16 6.25 2.73 -11.08
N ALA A 17 6.55 1.78 -10.19
CA ALA A 17 7.79 1.01 -10.25
C ALA A 17 7.87 0.14 -11.51
N PHE A 18 6.76 -0.47 -11.91
CA PHE A 18 6.65 -1.25 -13.14
C PHE A 18 6.88 -0.38 -14.37
N ALA A 19 6.18 0.75 -14.49
CA ALA A 19 6.35 1.71 -15.58
C ALA A 19 7.81 2.19 -15.69
N ASN A 20 8.44 2.52 -14.56
CA ASN A 20 9.86 2.86 -14.51
C ASN A 20 10.77 1.71 -14.95
N ARG A 21 10.44 0.44 -14.67
CA ARG A 21 11.23 -0.71 -15.09
C ARG A 21 11.04 -1.06 -16.58
N VAL A 22 9.84 -0.86 -17.10
CA VAL A 22 9.54 -0.98 -18.54
C VAL A 22 10.29 0.12 -19.29
N SER A 23 10.24 1.38 -18.82
CA SER A 23 10.95 2.54 -19.38
C SER A 23 10.80 2.69 -20.90
N ILE A 24 9.66 2.25 -21.45
CA ILE A 24 9.34 2.30 -22.87
C ILE A 24 7.87 2.73 -22.98
N ASN A 25 7.59 3.83 -23.69
CA ASN A 25 6.21 4.33 -23.86
C ASN A 25 5.32 3.38 -24.67
N HIS A 26 5.88 2.73 -25.70
CA HIS A 26 5.15 1.81 -26.59
C HIS A 26 5.97 0.53 -26.84
N PRO A 27 6.08 -0.37 -25.85
CA PRO A 27 6.81 -1.62 -26.03
C PRO A 27 6.06 -2.53 -26.99
N THR A 28 6.81 -3.26 -27.83
CA THR A 28 6.23 -4.39 -28.56
C THR A 28 5.80 -5.47 -27.56
N ILE A 29 4.87 -6.34 -27.96
CA ILE A 29 4.37 -7.44 -27.11
C ILE A 29 5.53 -8.29 -26.55
N SER A 30 6.53 -8.58 -27.38
CA SER A 30 7.73 -9.32 -26.97
C SER A 30 8.50 -8.61 -25.85
N LYS A 31 8.83 -7.32 -26.03
CA LYS A 31 9.52 -6.53 -25.00
C LYS A 31 8.70 -6.40 -23.71
N LEU A 32 7.39 -6.24 -23.83
CA LEU A 32 6.48 -6.21 -22.67
C LEU A 32 6.50 -7.55 -21.93
N THR A 33 6.44 -8.66 -22.65
CA THR A 33 6.47 -10.02 -22.09
C THR A 33 7.77 -10.27 -21.32
N ASP A 34 8.91 -9.86 -21.87
CA ASP A 34 10.20 -10.00 -21.19
C ASP A 34 10.25 -9.17 -19.89
N LYS A 35 9.69 -7.96 -19.90
CA LYS A 35 9.61 -7.11 -18.69
C LYS A 35 8.67 -7.72 -17.64
N ILE A 36 7.53 -8.27 -18.04
CA ILE A 36 6.62 -8.98 -17.15
C ILE A 36 7.31 -10.19 -16.54
N ARG A 37 8.02 -11.01 -17.34
CA ARG A 37 8.79 -12.16 -16.84
C ARG A 37 9.82 -11.76 -15.80
N GLN A 38 10.58 -10.69 -16.03
CA GLN A 38 11.56 -10.17 -15.06
C GLN A 38 10.94 -9.73 -13.74
N VAL A 39 9.75 -9.11 -13.79
CA VAL A 39 9.02 -8.69 -12.59
C VAL A 39 8.46 -9.90 -11.85
N GLN A 40 7.91 -10.87 -12.58
CA GLN A 40 7.40 -12.13 -12.04
C GLN A 40 8.49 -12.91 -11.30
N SER A 41 9.66 -13.11 -11.91
CA SER A 41 10.77 -13.82 -11.25
C SER A 41 11.23 -13.14 -9.96
N LYS A 42 11.16 -11.80 -9.88
CA LYS A 42 11.42 -11.08 -8.63
C LYS A 42 10.36 -11.40 -7.56
N PHE A 43 9.08 -11.42 -7.94
CA PHE A 43 8.02 -11.74 -6.99
C PHE A 43 8.08 -13.19 -6.50
N GLU A 44 8.48 -14.13 -7.34
CA GLU A 44 8.68 -15.52 -6.93
C GLU A 44 9.73 -15.65 -5.83
N VAL A 45 10.84 -14.90 -5.93
CA VAL A 45 11.84 -14.83 -4.86
C VAL A 45 11.26 -14.22 -3.60
N ASP A 46 10.54 -13.09 -3.71
CA ASP A 46 9.93 -12.42 -2.56
C ASP A 46 8.87 -13.32 -1.88
N ILE A 47 8.09 -14.10 -2.64
CA ILE A 47 7.11 -15.08 -2.15
C ILE A 47 7.82 -16.23 -1.41
N GLU A 48 8.90 -16.74 -1.97
CA GLU A 48 9.65 -17.85 -1.36
C GLU A 48 10.31 -17.43 -0.05
N GLN A 49 10.82 -16.21 0.03
CA GLN A 49 11.30 -15.64 1.30
C GLN A 49 10.19 -15.61 2.35
N VAL A 50 8.99 -15.15 1.98
CA VAL A 50 7.83 -15.15 2.89
C VAL A 50 7.47 -16.58 3.33
N ARG A 51 7.51 -17.55 2.42
CA ARG A 51 7.28 -18.98 2.74
C ARG A 51 8.31 -19.54 3.71
N GLN A 52 9.56 -19.09 3.61
CA GLN A 52 10.64 -19.43 4.54
C GLN A 52 10.53 -18.70 5.90
N GLY A 53 9.50 -17.87 6.09
CA GLY A 53 9.26 -17.15 7.34
C GLY A 53 9.95 -15.79 7.42
N HIS A 54 10.54 -15.28 6.33
CA HIS A 54 11.03 -13.91 6.30
C HIS A 54 9.86 -12.94 6.33
N GLU A 55 9.93 -11.96 7.24
CA GLU A 55 8.94 -10.90 7.28
C GLU A 55 9.19 -9.85 6.17
N PRO A 56 8.16 -9.47 5.41
CA PRO A 56 8.28 -8.38 4.46
C PRO A 56 8.59 -7.06 5.19
N LYS A 57 9.30 -6.16 4.49
CA LYS A 57 9.68 -4.87 5.08
C LYS A 57 8.44 -4.13 5.59
N PRO A 58 8.40 -3.76 6.87
CA PRO A 58 7.23 -3.08 7.42
C PRO A 58 7.09 -1.69 6.82
N LYS A 59 5.84 -1.20 6.76
CA LYS A 59 5.56 0.21 6.46
C LYS A 59 6.34 1.11 7.42
N LYS A 60 6.72 2.32 6.95
CA LYS A 60 7.35 3.34 7.79
C LYS A 60 6.56 3.52 9.09
N ALA A 61 7.26 3.62 10.21
CA ALA A 61 6.64 3.69 11.55
C ALA A 61 5.62 4.83 11.68
N SER A 62 5.86 5.97 11.03
CA SER A 62 4.93 7.10 11.01
C SER A 62 3.57 6.74 10.40
N TYR A 63 3.54 5.99 9.30
CA TYR A 63 2.30 5.56 8.67
C TYR A 63 1.56 4.52 9.50
N ARG A 64 2.30 3.62 10.18
CA ARG A 64 1.69 2.66 11.12
C ARG A 64 0.99 3.38 12.28
N LYS A 65 1.68 4.33 12.90
CA LYS A 65 1.11 5.18 13.97
C LYS A 65 -0.10 5.98 13.49
N LEU A 66 -0.04 6.52 12.28
CA LEU A 66 -1.17 7.23 11.67
C LEU A 66 -2.38 6.30 11.48
N ASP A 67 -2.17 5.12 10.88
CA ASP A 67 -3.24 4.14 10.67
C ASP A 67 -3.86 3.69 12.00
N GLU A 68 -3.06 3.51 13.06
CA GLU A 68 -3.56 3.21 14.41
C GLU A 68 -4.39 4.34 15.03
N ARG A 69 -3.99 5.61 14.86
CA ARG A 69 -4.77 6.76 15.36
C ARG A 69 -6.10 6.88 14.62
N ILE A 70 -6.09 6.76 13.29
CA ILE A 70 -7.32 6.78 12.47
C ILE A 70 -8.23 5.62 12.86
N LYS A 71 -7.68 4.40 13.03
CA LYS A 71 -8.46 3.24 13.46
C LYS A 71 -9.16 3.47 14.79
N ARG A 72 -8.48 4.09 15.76
CA ARG A 72 -9.08 4.47 17.06
C ARG A 72 -10.21 5.47 16.89
N VAL A 73 -10.02 6.54 16.12
CA VAL A 73 -11.08 7.53 15.85
C VAL A 73 -12.32 6.89 15.22
N VAL A 74 -12.12 5.97 14.28
CA VAL A 74 -13.20 5.20 13.63
C VAL A 74 -13.90 4.24 14.60
N GLN A 75 -13.16 3.58 15.49
CA GLN A 75 -13.72 2.63 16.44
C GLN A 75 -14.51 3.28 17.57
N THR A 76 -14.15 4.51 17.95
CA THR A 76 -14.84 5.26 19.01
C THR A 76 -16.04 6.06 18.50
N TYR A 77 -16.30 6.04 17.18
CA TYR A 77 -17.43 6.74 16.58
C TYR A 77 -18.77 6.11 17.00
N GLY A 78 -19.65 6.92 17.59
CA GLY A 78 -21.04 6.58 17.89
C GLY A 78 -22.02 7.50 17.14
N ASP A 79 -23.28 7.07 17.02
CA ASP A 79 -24.29 7.62 16.08
C ASP A 79 -24.60 9.13 16.23
N ASN A 80 -24.25 9.77 17.36
CA ASN A 80 -24.61 11.18 17.66
C ASN A 80 -23.43 12.17 17.62
N ASP A 81 -22.26 11.80 17.05
CA ASP A 81 -21.05 12.60 17.20
C ASP A 81 -20.23 12.80 15.90
N LEU A 82 -20.93 13.10 14.80
CA LEU A 82 -20.32 13.29 13.49
C LEU A 82 -19.29 14.45 13.48
N ALA A 83 -19.57 15.53 14.20
CA ALA A 83 -18.69 16.70 14.22
C ALA A 83 -17.34 16.42 14.89
N GLN A 84 -17.34 15.77 16.06
CA GLN A 84 -16.11 15.38 16.74
C GLN A 84 -15.35 14.31 15.96
N TYR A 85 -16.06 13.38 15.32
CA TYR A 85 -15.46 12.38 14.45
C TYR A 85 -14.69 13.00 13.27
N LEU A 86 -15.33 13.91 12.52
CA LEU A 86 -14.69 14.61 11.41
C LEU A 86 -13.51 15.47 11.87
N SER A 87 -13.65 16.15 13.02
CA SER A 87 -12.57 16.93 13.62
C SER A 87 -11.37 16.05 14.01
N GLY A 88 -11.63 14.90 14.64
CA GLY A 88 -10.62 13.91 14.99
C GLY A 88 -9.89 13.32 13.78
N LEU A 89 -10.59 13.09 12.67
CA LEU A 89 -9.96 12.67 11.41
C LEU A 89 -9.09 13.78 10.82
N ALA A 90 -9.59 15.01 10.76
CA ALA A 90 -8.86 16.16 10.21
C ALA A 90 -7.54 16.39 10.94
N ALA A 91 -7.54 16.32 12.28
CA ALA A 91 -6.34 16.46 13.10
C ALA A 91 -5.25 15.42 12.81
N ASN A 92 -5.62 14.25 12.27
CA ASN A 92 -4.66 13.20 11.92
C ASN A 92 -4.09 13.34 10.51
N ILE A 93 -4.77 14.04 9.60
CA ILE A 93 -4.35 14.19 8.20
C ILE A 93 -3.38 15.36 8.01
N HIS A 94 -3.41 16.37 8.91
CA HIS A 94 -2.55 17.55 8.86
C HIS A 94 -1.16 17.39 9.53
N LEU A 95 -0.81 16.18 10.00
CA LEU A 95 0.48 15.83 10.64
C LEU A 95 1.30 14.89 9.77
#